data_AF-A0A956NVX3-F1
#
_entry.id   AF-A0A956NVX3-F1
#
_cell.length_a   1.000
_cell.length_b   1.000
_cell.length_c   1.000
_cell.angle_alpha   90.00
_cell.angle_beta   90.00
_cell.angle_gamma   90.00
#
_symmetry.space_group_name_H-M   'P 1'
#
loop_
_entity.id
_entity.type
_entity.pdbx_description
1 polymer ?
#
loop_
_entity_poly.entity_id
_entity_poly.type
_entity_poly.pdbx_seq_one_letter_code
_entity_poly.pdbx_strand_id
1 'polypeptide(L)'
;MKSREKKQVTRANTLLHGGDYNPDQWLNRPDILADDLKLMKLAHTNTYSIGIFAWSALEPEEGVYTFDWLDTIFETIHQNGGTIILATPSGARPAWLSQKYPEVLRTNELRLKHLQGARHNHCFSSPVYREKTQHINRLLAERYGNHPAL
;
A
#
# COMPACT_ATOMS: atom_id res chain seq x y z
N MET A 1 -20.68 -16.28 -36.22
CA MET A 1 -20.42 -16.58 -34.79
C MET A 1 -19.27 -15.68 -34.35
N LYS A 2 -19.48 -14.70 -33.45
CA LYS A 2 -18.38 -13.80 -33.03
C LYS A 2 -17.37 -14.63 -32.21
N SER A 3 -16.11 -14.64 -32.63
CA SER A 3 -14.99 -15.19 -31.87
C SER A 3 -15.00 -14.62 -30.45
N ARG A 4 -14.94 -15.49 -29.43
CA ARG A 4 -14.84 -15.08 -28.02
C ARG A 4 -13.36 -15.06 -27.64
N GLU A 5 -12.65 -14.01 -28.03
CA GLU A 5 -11.26 -13.81 -27.62
C GLU A 5 -11.17 -13.46 -26.13
N LYS A 6 -10.19 -14.06 -25.43
CA LYS A 6 -9.92 -13.75 -24.03
C LYS A 6 -9.15 -12.42 -23.95
N LYS A 7 -9.64 -11.49 -23.14
CA LYS A 7 -8.94 -10.24 -22.83
C LYS A 7 -8.32 -10.34 -21.43
N GLN A 8 -6.99 -10.31 -21.34
CA GLN A 8 -6.28 -10.25 -20.06
C GLN A 8 -6.26 -8.81 -19.53
N VAL A 9 -6.42 -8.65 -18.21
CA VAL A 9 -6.38 -7.35 -17.51
C VAL A 9 -5.14 -7.19 -16.64
N THR A 10 -4.39 -8.28 -16.42
CA THR A 10 -3.09 -8.34 -15.75
C THR A 10 -2.19 -9.34 -16.50
N ARG A 11 -0.91 -9.47 -16.08
CA ARG A 11 0.03 -10.47 -16.62
C ARG A 11 -0.21 -11.89 -16.11
N ALA A 12 -1.07 -12.06 -15.10
CA ALA A 12 -1.35 -13.36 -14.52
C ALA A 12 -2.10 -14.28 -15.52
N ASN A 13 -1.72 -15.54 -15.55
CA ASN A 13 -2.39 -16.59 -16.33
C ASN A 13 -3.36 -17.43 -15.48
N THR A 14 -3.46 -17.16 -14.18
CA THR A 14 -4.39 -17.78 -13.23
C THR A 14 -5.39 -16.75 -12.69
N LEU A 15 -6.46 -17.23 -12.05
CA LEU A 15 -7.33 -16.36 -11.26
C LEU A 15 -6.58 -15.89 -10.02
N LEU A 16 -6.70 -14.59 -9.72
CA LEU A 16 -6.14 -13.99 -8.51
C LEU A 16 -6.99 -14.41 -7.32
N HIS A 17 -6.34 -14.87 -6.25
CA HIS A 17 -6.99 -15.29 -5.01
C HIS A 17 -6.17 -14.83 -3.81
N GLY A 18 -6.81 -14.13 -2.88
CA GLY A 18 -6.16 -13.51 -1.72
C GLY A 18 -6.89 -12.23 -1.34
N GLY A 19 -6.14 -11.19 -0.96
CA GLY A 19 -6.72 -9.92 -0.54
C GLY A 19 -5.70 -9.00 0.12
N ASP A 20 -6.18 -8.04 0.89
CA ASP A 20 -5.34 -7.08 1.61
C ASP A 20 -4.46 -7.80 2.65
N TYR A 21 -3.16 -7.55 2.57
CA TYR A 21 -2.17 -8.05 3.53
C TYR A 21 -1.42 -6.87 4.15
N ASN A 22 -1.44 -6.78 5.49
CA ASN A 22 -0.94 -5.64 6.26
C ASN A 22 0.19 -6.05 7.22
N PRO A 23 1.34 -6.52 6.70
CA PRO A 23 2.46 -6.98 7.52
C PRO A 23 3.11 -5.84 8.33
N ASP A 24 2.91 -4.58 7.92
CA ASP A 24 3.34 -3.38 8.64
C ASP A 24 2.80 -3.31 10.09
N GLN A 25 1.71 -4.02 10.38
CA GLN A 25 1.12 -4.12 11.73
C GLN A 25 1.77 -5.21 12.60
N TRP A 26 2.58 -6.08 12.00
CA TRP A 26 3.15 -7.28 12.62
C TRP A 26 4.68 -7.34 12.49
N LEU A 27 5.34 -6.22 12.19
CA LEU A 27 6.80 -6.16 11.98
C LEU A 27 7.63 -6.66 13.17
N ASN A 28 7.09 -6.55 14.39
CA ASN A 28 7.71 -7.07 15.61
C ASN A 28 7.31 -8.52 15.95
N ARG A 29 6.60 -9.20 15.04
CA ARG A 29 6.08 -10.56 15.20
C ARG A 29 6.49 -11.45 14.03
N PRO A 30 7.80 -11.77 13.89
CA PRO A 30 8.30 -12.62 12.82
C PRO A 30 7.67 -14.03 12.83
N ASP A 31 7.20 -14.49 13.99
CA ASP A 31 6.44 -15.73 14.13
C ASP A 31 5.09 -15.68 13.39
N ILE A 32 4.38 -14.55 13.48
CA ILE A 32 3.13 -14.33 12.75
C ILE A 32 3.40 -14.22 11.25
N LEU A 33 4.41 -13.44 10.84
CA LEU A 33 4.78 -13.31 9.43
C LEU A 33 5.21 -14.65 8.80
N ALA A 34 5.84 -15.54 9.57
CA ALA A 34 6.19 -16.88 9.11
C ALA A 34 4.94 -17.78 8.98
N ASP A 35 4.00 -17.67 9.91
CA ASP A 35 2.74 -18.43 9.88
C ASP A 35 1.81 -17.96 8.76
N ASP A 36 1.80 -16.65 8.43
CA ASP A 36 1.08 -16.11 7.29
C ASP A 36 1.40 -16.89 6.00
N LEU A 37 2.68 -17.14 5.72
CA LEU A 37 3.11 -17.89 4.53
C LEU A 37 2.61 -19.33 4.50
N LYS A 38 2.59 -19.99 5.67
CA LYS A 38 2.06 -21.36 5.80
C LYS A 38 0.57 -21.36 5.49
N LEU A 39 -0.17 -20.43 6.08
CA LEU A 39 -1.61 -20.31 5.92
C LEU A 39 -2.00 -19.88 4.51
N MET A 40 -1.24 -18.97 3.89
CA MET A 40 -1.40 -18.56 2.49
C MET A 40 -1.34 -19.75 1.53
N LYS A 41 -0.37 -20.66 1.74
CA LYS A 41 -0.24 -21.92 0.98
C LYS A 41 -1.41 -22.86 1.21
N LEU A 42 -1.80 -23.08 2.46
CA LEU A 42 -2.93 -23.95 2.83
C LEU A 42 -4.26 -23.42 2.27
N ALA A 43 -4.42 -22.10 2.19
CA ALA A 43 -5.59 -21.44 1.63
C ALA A 43 -5.56 -21.34 0.10
N HIS A 44 -4.47 -21.75 -0.55
CA HIS A 44 -4.27 -21.62 -1.99
C HIS A 44 -4.45 -20.18 -2.49
N THR A 45 -3.94 -19.20 -1.72
CA THR A 45 -3.89 -17.79 -2.12
C THR A 45 -2.59 -17.51 -2.87
N ASN A 46 -2.63 -16.53 -3.78
CA ASN A 46 -1.53 -16.23 -4.71
C ASN A 46 -1.33 -14.73 -4.98
N THR A 47 -2.22 -13.83 -4.53
CA THR A 47 -2.13 -12.40 -4.82
C THR A 47 -2.51 -11.57 -3.60
N TYR A 48 -1.70 -10.57 -3.25
CA TYR A 48 -1.90 -9.76 -2.04
C TYR A 48 -1.84 -8.26 -2.31
N SER A 49 -2.82 -7.51 -1.80
CA SER A 49 -2.80 -6.04 -1.85
C SER A 49 -2.04 -5.49 -0.65
N ILE A 50 -0.91 -4.82 -0.87
CA ILE A 50 0.02 -4.43 0.19
C ILE A 50 0.24 -2.91 0.18
N GLY A 51 0.38 -2.32 1.37
CA GLY A 51 0.77 -0.92 1.51
C GLY A 51 -0.37 0.10 1.49
N ILE A 52 -1.63 -0.34 1.51
CA ILE A 52 -2.82 0.52 1.34
C ILE A 52 -2.87 1.66 2.38
N PHE A 53 -2.49 1.36 3.62
CA PHE A 53 -2.44 2.32 4.74
C PHE A 53 -1.07 2.40 5.40
N ALA A 54 -0.01 1.99 4.70
CA ALA A 54 1.31 1.85 5.29
C ALA A 54 2.15 3.14 5.32
N TRP A 55 1.58 4.33 5.07
CA TRP A 55 2.39 5.57 4.97
C TRP A 55 3.23 5.78 6.23
N SER A 56 2.65 5.65 7.43
CA SER A 56 3.42 5.84 8.67
C SER A 56 4.48 4.76 8.91
N ALA A 57 4.35 3.57 8.30
CA ALA A 57 5.35 2.52 8.37
C ALA A 57 6.44 2.67 7.29
N LEU A 58 6.16 3.39 6.20
CA LEU A 58 7.09 3.69 5.13
C LEU A 58 7.88 4.98 5.40
N GLU A 59 7.24 5.98 5.99
CA GLU A 59 7.78 7.31 6.31
C GLU A 59 7.35 7.72 7.73
N PRO A 60 7.95 7.12 8.78
CA PRO A 60 7.60 7.39 10.18
C PRO A 60 7.80 8.87 10.58
N GLU A 61 8.80 9.51 9.99
CA GLU A 61 9.09 10.95 10.10
C GLU A 61 9.28 11.51 8.70
N GLU A 62 9.03 12.81 8.52
CA GLU A 62 9.12 13.42 7.18
C GLU A 62 10.53 13.27 6.57
N GLY A 63 10.60 12.64 5.41
CA GLY A 63 11.86 12.38 4.71
C GLY A 63 12.70 11.23 5.28
N VAL A 64 12.26 10.57 6.36
CA VAL A 64 12.91 9.38 6.91
C VAL A 64 12.14 8.16 6.44
N TYR A 65 12.75 7.36 5.57
CA TYR A 65 12.09 6.21 4.94
C TYR A 65 12.57 4.86 5.48
N THR A 66 11.63 3.95 5.72
CA THR A 66 11.87 2.59 6.23
C THR A 66 11.24 1.56 5.29
N PHE A 67 11.92 1.27 4.18
CA PHE A 67 11.43 0.34 3.14
C PHE A 67 11.85 -1.12 3.35
N ASP A 68 12.81 -1.40 4.24
CA ASP A 68 13.44 -2.74 4.36
C ASP A 68 12.43 -3.86 4.68
N TRP A 69 11.38 -3.53 5.44
CA TRP A 69 10.30 -4.48 5.73
C TRP A 69 9.49 -4.82 4.48
N LEU A 70 9.20 -3.81 3.63
CA LEU A 70 8.44 -4.02 2.41
C LEU A 70 9.28 -4.77 1.37
N ASP A 71 10.59 -4.50 1.30
CA ASP A 71 11.53 -5.29 0.49
C ASP A 71 11.49 -6.77 0.87
N THR A 72 11.54 -7.05 2.18
CA THR A 72 11.47 -8.43 2.71
C THR A 72 10.16 -9.09 2.31
N ILE A 73 9.04 -8.38 2.37
CA ILE A 73 7.73 -8.90 2.00
C ILE A 73 7.62 -9.16 0.49
N PHE A 74 8.14 -8.25 -0.34
CA PHE A 74 8.20 -8.44 -1.80
C PHE A 74 8.95 -9.71 -2.18
N GLU A 75 10.14 -9.91 -1.61
CA GLU A 75 10.95 -11.09 -1.87
C GLU A 75 10.27 -12.35 -1.34
N THR A 76 9.74 -12.30 -0.12
CA THR A 76 9.09 -13.45 0.51
C THR A 76 7.87 -13.92 -0.28
N ILE A 77 6.99 -13.01 -0.70
CA ILE A 77 5.83 -13.36 -1.53
C ILE A 77 6.28 -13.92 -2.89
N HIS A 78 7.30 -13.30 -3.50
CA HIS A 78 7.84 -13.77 -4.78
C HIS A 78 8.40 -15.19 -4.71
N GLN A 79 9.25 -15.47 -3.73
CA GLN A 79 9.86 -16.79 -3.51
C GLN A 79 8.82 -17.88 -3.25
N ASN A 80 7.64 -17.50 -2.75
CA ASN A 80 6.52 -18.42 -2.53
C ASN A 80 5.54 -18.47 -3.71
N GLY A 81 5.90 -17.89 -4.86
CA GLY A 81 5.13 -17.94 -6.10
C GLY A 81 3.91 -17.01 -6.13
N GLY A 82 3.84 -16.04 -5.22
CA GLY A 82 2.77 -15.05 -5.16
C GLY A 82 3.08 -13.76 -5.94
N THR A 83 2.04 -12.97 -6.15
CA THR A 83 2.10 -11.61 -6.73
C THR A 83 1.57 -10.57 -5.77
N ILE A 84 1.92 -9.32 -6.01
CA ILE A 84 1.63 -8.17 -5.15
C ILE A 84 0.90 -7.12 -5.97
N ILE A 85 -0.27 -6.72 -5.48
CA ILE A 85 -0.93 -5.49 -5.89
C ILE A 85 -0.42 -4.39 -4.97
N LEU A 86 0.60 -3.65 -5.42
CA LEU A 86 1.17 -2.56 -4.63
C LEU A 86 0.23 -1.36 -4.62
N ALA A 87 -0.25 -1.00 -3.43
CA ALA A 87 -1.06 0.19 -3.25
C ALA A 87 -0.20 1.43 -2.99
N THR A 88 -0.75 2.59 -3.33
CA THR A 88 -0.20 3.88 -2.92
C THR A 88 -0.85 4.32 -1.60
N PRO A 89 -0.10 4.86 -0.62
CA PRO A 89 -0.58 4.92 0.76
C PRO A 89 -1.41 6.18 1.08
N SER A 90 -1.91 6.87 0.05
CA SER A 90 -2.66 8.14 0.17
C SER A 90 -3.99 8.03 0.93
N GLY A 91 -4.45 6.81 1.23
CA GLY A 91 -5.70 6.55 1.95
C GLY A 91 -5.67 7.05 3.40
N ALA A 92 -4.51 7.02 4.07
CA ALA A 92 -4.33 7.54 5.42
C ALA A 92 -2.94 8.18 5.57
N ARG A 93 -2.92 9.48 5.87
CA ARG A 93 -1.68 10.24 6.06
C ARG A 93 -1.15 10.11 7.49
N PRO A 94 0.18 10.10 7.69
CA PRO A 94 0.77 10.10 9.02
C PRO A 94 0.34 11.31 9.84
N ALA A 95 0.39 11.18 11.17
CA ALA A 95 0.04 12.27 12.08
C ALA A 95 0.95 13.51 11.89
N TRP A 96 2.25 13.29 11.66
CA TRP A 96 3.22 14.36 11.43
C TRP A 96 2.86 15.24 10.23
N LEU A 97 2.29 14.63 9.18
CA LEU A 97 1.94 15.34 7.94
C LEU A 97 0.78 16.30 8.20
N SER A 98 -0.25 15.85 8.89
CA SER A 98 -1.38 16.71 9.28
C SER A 98 -0.98 17.79 10.28
N GLN A 99 -0.08 17.48 11.21
CA GLN A 99 0.39 18.42 12.22
C GLN A 99 1.19 19.56 11.59
N LYS A 100 2.11 19.23 10.67
CA LYS A 100 2.96 20.22 9.99
C LYS A 100 2.21 20.97 8.88
N TYR A 101 1.30 20.29 8.20
CA TYR A 101 0.59 20.81 7.02
C TYR A 101 -0.93 20.76 7.23
N PRO A 102 -1.51 21.64 8.05
CA PRO A 102 -2.96 21.61 8.35
C PRO A 102 -3.85 21.84 7.10
N GLU A 103 -3.31 22.35 6.00
CA GLU A 103 -4.03 22.48 4.72
C GLU A 103 -4.50 21.14 4.13
N VAL A 104 -3.88 20.02 4.51
CA VAL A 104 -4.25 18.68 4.03
C VAL A 104 -5.53 18.16 4.68
N LEU A 105 -5.97 18.76 5.79
CA LEU A 105 -7.21 18.41 6.49
C LEU A 105 -8.41 18.99 5.74
N ARG A 106 -9.49 18.22 5.59
CA ARG A 106 -10.73 18.71 4.97
C ARG A 106 -11.40 19.79 5.83
N THR A 107 -12.14 20.65 5.15
CA THR A 107 -13.18 21.48 5.73
C THR A 107 -14.52 20.93 5.26
N ASN A 108 -15.46 20.68 6.17
CA ASN A 108 -16.76 20.14 5.83
C ASN A 108 -17.71 21.19 5.25
N GLU A 109 -18.92 20.75 4.89
CA GLU A 109 -19.99 21.58 4.35
C GLU A 109 -20.38 22.75 5.27
N LEU A 110 -20.28 22.55 6.59
CA LEU A 110 -20.54 23.56 7.63
C LEU A 110 -19.34 24.50 7.88
N ARG A 111 -18.30 24.45 7.04
CA ARG A 111 -17.07 25.24 7.16
C ARG A 111 -16.23 24.91 8.39
N LEU A 112 -16.45 23.76 9.00
CA LEU A 112 -15.65 23.28 10.13
C LEU A 112 -14.43 22.51 9.62
N LYS A 113 -13.26 22.89 10.13
CA LYS A 113 -12.00 22.22 9.83
C LYS A 113 -11.94 20.90 10.59
N HIS A 114 -11.65 19.80 9.90
CA HIS A 114 -11.42 18.51 10.53
C HIS A 114 -10.08 18.51 11.29
N LEU A 115 -10.01 17.70 12.35
CA LEU A 115 -8.74 17.34 12.99
C LEU A 115 -8.12 16.11 12.31
N GLN A 116 -6.89 15.76 12.73
CA GLN A 116 -6.26 14.51 12.32
C GLN A 116 -7.03 13.28 12.83
N GLY A 117 -7.10 12.23 12.02
CA GLY A 117 -7.74 10.96 12.35
C GLY A 117 -8.55 10.38 11.19
N ALA A 118 -9.10 9.19 11.41
CA ALA A 118 -9.82 8.40 10.40
C ALA A 118 -9.00 8.20 9.10
N ARG A 119 -9.66 8.02 7.96
CA ARG A 119 -9.04 7.78 6.65
C ARG A 119 -9.88 8.41 5.54
N HIS A 120 -9.33 8.45 4.32
CA HIS A 120 -10.00 8.92 3.09
C HIS A 120 -10.56 10.36 3.18
N ASN A 121 -9.97 11.18 4.03
CA ASN A 121 -10.48 12.51 4.39
C ASN A 121 -9.47 13.64 4.13
N HIS A 122 -8.62 13.50 3.11
CA HIS A 122 -7.66 14.53 2.71
C HIS A 122 -8.30 15.59 1.82
N CYS A 123 -7.81 16.83 1.91
CA CYS A 123 -8.14 17.90 0.97
C CYS A 123 -7.58 17.54 -0.42
N PHE A 124 -8.45 17.34 -1.40
CA PHE A 124 -8.04 16.97 -2.78
C PHE A 124 -7.39 18.14 -3.55
N SER A 125 -7.51 19.37 -3.06
CA SER A 125 -6.92 20.57 -3.68
C SER A 125 -5.60 21.00 -3.05
N SER A 126 -5.18 20.42 -1.90
CA SER A 126 -3.92 20.82 -1.24
C SER A 126 -2.72 20.50 -2.15
N PRO A 127 -1.91 21.50 -2.52
CA PRO A 127 -0.68 21.27 -3.29
C PRO A 127 0.30 20.41 -2.48
N VAL A 128 0.39 20.61 -1.16
CA VAL A 128 1.25 19.78 -0.30
C VAL A 128 0.84 18.31 -0.34
N TYR A 129 -0.47 18.00 -0.21
CA TYR A 129 -0.90 16.60 -0.26
C TYR A 129 -0.61 15.96 -1.62
N ARG A 130 -0.80 16.70 -2.72
CA ARG A 130 -0.49 16.24 -4.08
C ARG A 130 1.01 15.99 -4.27
N GLU A 131 1.85 16.88 -3.77
CA GLU A 131 3.32 16.74 -3.84
C GLU A 131 3.78 15.53 -3.02
N LYS A 132 3.37 15.44 -1.75
CA LYS A 132 3.76 14.35 -0.85
C LYS A 132 3.31 12.98 -1.34
N THR A 133 2.05 12.86 -1.78
CA THR A 133 1.54 11.60 -2.35
C THR A 133 2.26 11.25 -3.65
N GLN A 134 2.49 12.22 -4.55
CA GLN A 134 3.26 11.96 -5.77
C GLN A 134 4.70 11.52 -5.47
N HIS A 135 5.35 12.12 -4.47
CA HIS A 135 6.71 11.80 -4.09
C HIS A 135 6.83 10.36 -3.57
N ILE A 136 6.01 9.96 -2.59
CA ILE A 136 6.05 8.58 -2.09
C ILE A 136 5.64 7.56 -3.17
N ASN A 137 4.70 7.91 -4.05
CA ASN A 137 4.32 7.06 -5.18
C ASN A 137 5.50 6.86 -6.16
N ARG A 138 6.29 7.91 -6.40
CA ARG A 138 7.50 7.84 -7.23
C ARG A 138 8.54 6.93 -6.58
N LEU A 139 8.80 7.08 -5.28
CA LEU A 139 9.74 6.22 -4.56
C LEU A 139 9.33 4.74 -4.61
N LEU A 140 8.04 4.44 -4.43
CA LEU A 140 7.49 3.10 -4.56
C LEU A 140 7.68 2.54 -5.98
N ALA A 141 7.41 3.33 -7.01
CA ALA A 141 7.60 2.93 -8.40
C ALA A 141 9.08 2.72 -8.76
N GLU A 142 9.97 3.60 -8.29
CA GLU A 142 11.41 3.49 -8.50
C GLU A 142 11.99 2.25 -7.82
N ARG A 143 11.54 1.93 -6.60
CA ARG A 143 12.04 0.79 -5.82
C ARG A 143 11.47 -0.56 -6.28
N TYR A 144 10.17 -0.63 -6.55
CA TYR A 144 9.46 -1.90 -6.81
C TYR A 144 9.00 -2.09 -8.25
N GLY A 145 9.10 -1.07 -9.11
CA GLY A 145 8.51 -1.09 -10.46
C GLY A 145 9.03 -2.20 -11.39
N ASN A 146 10.24 -2.70 -11.14
CA ASN A 146 10.85 -3.80 -11.89
C ASN A 146 10.84 -5.13 -11.11
N HIS A 147 10.23 -5.17 -9.91
CA HIS A 147 10.21 -6.37 -9.10
C HIS A 147 9.28 -7.43 -9.73
N PRO A 148 9.70 -8.69 -9.88
CA PRO A 148 8.90 -9.72 -10.57
C PRO A 148 7.54 -10.04 -9.93
N ALA A 149 7.38 -9.77 -8.63
CA ALA A 149 6.11 -9.94 -7.93
C ALA A 149 5.08 -8.83 -8.20
N LEU A 150 5.46 -7.69 -8.79
CA LEU A 150 4.53 -6.57 -9.08
C LEU A 150 3.63 -6.84 -10.30
#